data_AF-A0A848ZRM5-F1
#
_entry.id   AF-A0A848ZRM5-F1
#
_cell.length_a   1.000
_cell.length_b   1.000
_cell.length_c   1.000
_cell.angle_alpha   90.00
_cell.angle_beta   90.00
_cell.angle_gamma   90.00
#
_symmetry.space_group_name_H-M   'P 1'
#
loop_
_entity.id
_entity.type
_entity.pdbx_description
1 polymer ?
#
loop_
_entity_poly.entity_id
_entity_poly.type
_entity_poly.pdbx_seq_one_letter_code
_entity_poly.pdbx_strand_id
1 'polypeptide(L)'
;MSLLTTTWTFAQEETYNFTLEEAIDFALENNYGAINADRDLLDARKQKWETIATGLPQIDGAVSYQNQLKQPVSLLPAELAGGEAGTFIPVVFGQPQTM
;
A
#
# COMPACT_ATOMS: atom_id res chain seq x y z
N MET A 1 28.88 -4.00 59.42
CA MET A 1 27.46 -4.30 59.66
C MET A 1 26.81 -4.45 58.30
N SER A 2 26.60 -5.70 57.88
CA SER A 2 26.03 -6.09 56.58
C SER A 2 24.53 -5.83 56.57
N LEU A 3 23.96 -5.44 55.42
CA LEU A 3 22.61 -5.87 55.07
C LEU A 3 22.41 -5.80 53.54
N LEU A 4 22.52 -6.95 52.89
CA LEU A 4 22.11 -7.17 51.50
C LEU A 4 20.75 -7.89 51.57
N THR A 5 19.66 -7.26 51.13
CA THR A 5 18.33 -7.86 51.14
C THR A 5 17.98 -8.42 49.77
N THR A 6 17.96 -9.74 49.64
CA THR A 6 17.47 -10.44 48.43
C THR A 6 15.95 -10.60 48.53
N THR A 7 15.21 -9.98 47.62
CA THR A 7 13.77 -10.22 47.46
C THR A 7 13.53 -11.40 46.53
N TRP A 8 12.75 -12.38 46.99
CA TRP A 8 12.30 -13.52 46.21
C TRP A 8 11.00 -13.14 45.50
N THR A 9 10.97 -13.22 44.17
CA THR A 9 9.74 -13.10 43.39
C THR A 9 9.18 -14.49 43.14
N PHE A 10 7.96 -14.77 43.61
CA PHE A 10 7.18 -15.92 43.16
C PHE A 10 6.40 -15.50 41.92
N ALA A 11 6.66 -16.16 40.78
CA ALA A 11 5.72 -16.11 39.67
C ALA A 11 4.52 -16.99 40.06
N GLN A 12 3.35 -16.38 40.27
CA GLN A 12 2.11 -17.14 40.38
C GLN A 12 1.81 -17.73 39.01
N GLU A 13 2.05 -19.03 38.86
CA GLU A 13 1.49 -19.79 37.75
C GLU A 13 -0.01 -19.90 38.05
N GLU A 14 -0.81 -19.05 37.40
CA GLU A 14 -2.27 -19.18 37.44
C GLU A 14 -2.63 -20.56 36.90
N THR A 15 -2.83 -21.52 37.80
CA THR A 15 -3.46 -22.79 37.46
C THR A 15 -4.91 -22.47 37.10
N TYR A 16 -5.16 -22.31 35.81
CA TYR A 16 -6.50 -22.26 35.25
C TYR A 16 -7.20 -23.59 35.57
N ASN A 17 -8.00 -23.59 36.64
CA ASN A 17 -8.83 -24.74 37.02
C ASN A 17 -10.19 -24.55 36.35
N PHE A 18 -10.33 -25.09 35.14
CA PHE A 18 -11.62 -25.14 34.44
C PHE A 18 -12.41 -26.38 34.90
N THR A 19 -13.73 -26.26 35.03
CA THR A 19 -14.60 -27.44 35.04
C THR A 19 -14.55 -28.15 33.69
N LEU A 20 -14.94 -29.43 33.61
CA LEU A 20 -14.88 -30.19 32.35
C LEU A 20 -15.66 -29.49 31.22
N GLU A 21 -16.81 -28.88 31.55
CA GLU A 21 -17.63 -28.12 30.62
C GLU A 21 -16.91 -26.84 30.16
N GLU A 22 -16.35 -26.05 31.08
CA GLU A 22 -15.59 -24.84 30.75
C GLU A 22 -14.32 -25.16 29.95
N ALA A 23 -13.68 -26.30 30.18
CA ALA A 23 -12.53 -26.74 29.39
C ALA A 23 -12.92 -27.12 27.95
N ILE A 24 -14.10 -27.70 27.76
CA ILE A 24 -14.64 -28.02 26.43
C ILE A 24 -15.02 -26.74 25.69
N ASP A 25 -15.75 -25.84 26.33
CA ASP A 25 -16.15 -24.56 25.75
C ASP A 25 -14.94 -23.69 25.43
N PHE A 26 -13.99 -23.57 26.35
CA PHE A 26 -12.74 -22.84 26.13
C PHE A 26 -11.90 -23.45 25.00
N ALA A 27 -11.85 -24.79 24.91
CA ALA A 27 -11.14 -25.47 23.83
C ALA A 27 -11.83 -25.35 22.46
N LEU A 28 -13.16 -25.21 22.42
CA LEU A 28 -13.93 -24.98 21.20
C LEU A 28 -13.84 -23.52 20.75
N GLU A 29 -13.97 -22.57 21.68
CA GLU A 29 -13.94 -21.13 21.41
C GLU A 29 -12.52 -20.63 21.07
N ASN A 30 -11.49 -21.18 21.74
CA ASN A 30 -10.08 -20.93 21.40
C ASN A 30 -9.52 -21.96 20.42
N ASN A 31 -10.36 -22.81 19.80
CA ASN A 31 -9.89 -23.67 18.75
C ASN A 31 -9.40 -22.80 17.60
N TYR A 32 -8.08 -22.73 17.42
CA TYR A 32 -7.46 -22.00 16.33
C TYR A 32 -8.05 -22.38 14.96
N GLY A 33 -8.56 -23.60 14.80
CA GLY A 33 -9.26 -24.03 13.59
C GLY A 33 -10.57 -23.28 13.33
N ALA A 34 -11.39 -23.01 14.34
CA ALA A 34 -12.64 -22.27 14.18
C ALA A 34 -12.38 -20.77 13.91
N ILE A 35 -11.43 -20.19 14.65
CA ILE A 35 -11.00 -18.80 14.47
C ILE A 35 -10.37 -18.61 13.08
N ASN A 36 -9.52 -19.54 12.64
CA ASN A 36 -8.90 -19.48 11.32
C ASN A 36 -9.95 -19.68 10.21
N ALA A 37 -10.91 -20.58 10.39
CA ALA A 37 -11.99 -20.77 9.42
C ALA A 37 -12.86 -19.51 9.22
N ASP A 38 -13.16 -18.77 10.30
CA ASP A 38 -13.88 -17.49 10.18
C ASP A 38 -13.04 -16.41 9.48
N ARG A 39 -11.73 -16.37 9.74
CA ARG A 39 -10.80 -15.48 9.04
C ARG A 39 -10.71 -15.81 7.55
N ASP A 40 -10.60 -17.09 7.19
CA ASP A 40 -10.58 -17.54 5.80
C ASP A 40 -11.87 -17.15 5.06
N LEU A 41 -13.02 -17.24 5.75
CA LEU A 41 -14.32 -16.81 5.23
C LEU A 41 -14.36 -15.29 5.01
N LEU A 42 -13.82 -14.50 5.94
CA LEU A 42 -13.71 -13.05 5.81
C LEU A 42 -12.80 -12.65 4.64
N ASP A 43 -11.64 -13.29 4.52
CA ASP A 43 -10.69 -13.02 3.44
C ASP A 43 -11.28 -13.39 2.08
N ALA A 44 -11.97 -14.53 1.97
CA ALA A 44 -12.68 -14.90 0.75
C ALA A 44 -13.76 -13.86 0.34
N ARG A 45 -14.49 -13.30 1.32
CA ARG A 45 -15.46 -12.21 1.05
C ARG A 45 -14.78 -10.93 0.58
N LYS A 46 -13.65 -10.56 1.18
CA LYS A 46 -12.87 -9.37 0.78
C LYS A 46 -12.30 -9.52 -0.62
N GLN A 47 -11.72 -10.68 -0.93
CA GLN A 47 -11.17 -10.96 -2.27
C GLN A 47 -12.25 -10.87 -3.37
N LYS A 48 -13.47 -11.35 -3.07
CA LYS A 48 -14.62 -11.14 -3.95
C LYS A 48 -14.92 -9.66 -4.14
N TRP A 49 -14.91 -8.87 -3.06
CA TRP A 49 -15.16 -7.43 -3.13
C TRP A 49 -14.07 -6.68 -3.92
N GLU A 50 -12.80 -7.02 -3.76
CA GLU A 50 -11.69 -6.47 -4.55
C GLU A 50 -11.86 -6.76 -6.05
N THR A 51 -12.25 -7.99 -6.37
CA THR A 51 -12.51 -8.41 -7.76
C THR A 51 -13.67 -7.60 -8.36
N ILE A 52 -14.74 -7.37 -7.59
CA ILE A 52 -15.87 -6.54 -8.02
C ILE A 52 -15.46 -5.07 -8.16
N ALA A 53 -14.70 -4.54 -7.19
CA ALA A 53 -14.22 -3.15 -7.19
C ALA A 53 -13.31 -2.84 -8.39
N THR A 54 -12.50 -3.81 -8.81
CA THR A 54 -11.64 -3.67 -10.00
C THR A 54 -12.46 -3.55 -11.29
N GLY A 55 -13.65 -4.15 -11.34
CA GLY A 55 -14.58 -4.03 -12.47
C GLY A 55 -15.40 -2.75 -12.49
N LEU A 56 -15.39 -1.95 -11.42
CA LEU A 56 -16.14 -0.71 -11.31
C LEU A 56 -15.29 0.48 -11.79
N PRO A 57 -15.90 1.52 -12.39
CA PRO A 57 -15.20 2.74 -12.72
C PRO A 57 -14.67 3.40 -11.44
N GLN A 58 -13.35 3.61 -11.38
CA GLN A 58 -12.66 4.30 -10.30
C GLN A 58 -12.65 5.81 -10.58
N ILE A 59 -12.85 6.64 -9.55
CA ILE A 59 -12.74 8.10 -9.66
C ILE A 59 -11.48 8.51 -8.92
N ASP A 60 -10.44 8.88 -9.68
CA ASP A 60 -9.17 9.36 -9.15
C ASP A 60 -9.03 10.87 -9.36
N GLY A 61 -8.55 11.58 -8.33
CA GLY A 61 -8.28 13.01 -8.39
C GLY A 61 -6.78 13.27 -8.44
N ALA A 62 -6.31 13.96 -9.48
CA ALA A 62 -4.93 14.42 -9.58
C ALA A 62 -4.89 15.94 -9.82
N VAL A 63 -4.09 16.64 -9.01
CA VAL A 63 -3.80 18.08 -9.20
C VAL A 63 -2.38 18.19 -9.70
N SER A 64 -2.20 18.75 -10.89
CA SER A 64 -0.87 19.04 -11.44
C SER A 64 -0.78 20.50 -11.88
N TYR A 65 0.34 21.13 -11.59
CA TYR A 65 0.68 22.48 -12.04
C TYR A 65 2.02 22.40 -12.77
N GLN A 66 2.00 22.65 -14.08
CA GLN A 66 3.20 22.68 -14.91
C GLN A 66 3.28 24.03 -15.62
N ASN A 67 4.33 24.78 -15.34
CA ASN A 67 4.62 26.06 -15.97
C ASN A 67 5.94 25.97 -16.74
N GLN A 68 5.87 26.04 -18.07
CA GLN A 68 7.01 25.91 -18.97
C GLN A 68 7.41 27.30 -19.51
N LEU A 69 8.04 28.11 -18.64
CA LEU A 69 8.48 29.49 -18.97
C LEU A 69 9.42 29.55 -20.19
N LYS A 70 10.12 28.46 -20.50
CA LYS A 70 10.92 28.30 -21.71
C LYS A 70 10.45 27.07 -22.46
N GLN A 71 10.06 27.25 -23.72
CA GLN A 71 9.60 26.14 -24.56
C GLN A 71 10.77 25.20 -24.86
N PRO A 72 10.57 23.87 -24.73
CA PRO A 72 11.59 22.90 -25.09
C PRO A 72 11.85 22.98 -26.59
N VAL A 73 13.11 23.23 -26.94
CA VAL A 73 13.57 23.14 -28.33
C VAL A 73 13.72 21.67 -28.69
N SER A 74 13.06 21.24 -29.76
CA SER A 74 13.28 19.91 -30.33
C SER A 74 14.22 20.05 -31.52
N LEU A 75 15.21 19.17 -31.59
CA LEU A 75 16.15 19.12 -32.71
C LEU A 75 15.54 18.22 -33.78
N LEU A 76 15.03 18.81 -34.86
CA LEU A 76 14.56 18.04 -36.01
C LEU A 76 15.70 17.87 -37.02
N PRO A 77 15.85 16.69 -37.63
CA PRO A 77 16.72 16.53 -38.80
C PRO A 77 16.27 17.51 -39.89
N ALA A 78 17.20 18.34 -40.38
CA ALA A 78 16.90 19.36 -41.39
C ALA A 78 16.33 18.79 -42.70
N GLU A 79 16.49 17.48 -42.93
CA GLU A 79 15.93 16.73 -44.06
C GLU A 79 14.40 16.85 -44.15
N LEU A 80 13.69 16.95 -43.01
CA LEU A 80 12.23 17.11 -42.97
C LEU A 80 11.76 18.54 -43.27
N ALA A 81 12.64 19.53 -43.16
CA ALA A 81 12.35 20.95 -43.36
C ALA A 81 13.00 21.53 -44.63
N GLY A 82 13.63 20.69 -45.46
CA GLY A 82 14.23 21.08 -46.75
C GLY A 82 15.66 21.65 -46.68
N GLY A 83 16.44 21.34 -45.63
CA GLY A 83 17.83 21.80 -45.44
C GLY A 83 18.91 20.76 -45.77
N GLU A 84 20.19 21.12 -45.57
CA GLU A 84 21.34 20.23 -45.80
C GLU A 84 21.37 19.03 -44.84
N ALA A 85 21.58 17.84 -45.43
CA ALA A 85 21.64 16.55 -44.71
C ALA A 85 22.75 16.56 -43.64
N GLY A 86 22.40 16.14 -42.42
CA GLY A 86 23.31 16.11 -41.28
C GLY A 86 23.27 17.33 -40.35
N THR A 87 22.44 18.34 -40.63
CA THR A 87 22.21 19.48 -39.73
C THR A 87 20.91 19.32 -38.94
N PHE A 88 20.91 19.76 -37.68
CA PHE A 88 19.73 19.78 -36.83
C PHE A 88 19.24 21.22 -36.70
N ILE A 89 17.97 21.46 -37.04
CA ILE A 89 17.35 22.78 -36.89
C ILE A 89 16.60 22.78 -35.55
N PRO A 90 16.87 23.73 -34.63
CA PRO A 90 16.09 23.87 -33.41
C PRO A 90 14.71 24.41 -33.77
N VAL A 91 13.69 23.57 -33.66
CA VAL A 91 12.30 23.96 -33.89
C VAL A 91 11.58 24.00 -32.56
N VAL A 92 10.91 25.12 -32.31
CA VAL A 92 9.99 25.28 -31.19
C VAL A 92 8.59 24.97 -31.70
N PHE A 93 7.94 23.98 -31.09
CA PHE A 93 6.57 23.60 -31.45
C PHE A 93 5.57 24.40 -30.62
N GLY A 94 4.93 25.39 -31.23
CA GLY A 94 3.84 26.15 -30.61
C GLY A 94 3.96 27.67 -30.79
N GLN A 95 2.91 28.38 -30.40
CA GLN A 95 2.90 29.83 -30.33
C GLN A 95 3.55 30.31 -29.01
N PRO A 96 4.18 31.50 -28.97
CA PRO A 96 4.71 32.05 -27.72
C PRO A 96 3.58 32.25 -26.71
N GLN A 97 3.81 31.86 -25.45
CA GLN A 97 2.80 32.02 -24.40
C GLN A 97 2.57 33.51 -24.14
N THR A 98 1.39 34.02 -24.51
CA THR A 98 0.94 35.36 -24.14
C THR A 98 0.27 35.31 -22.78
N MET A 99 0.56 36.32 -21.95
CA MET A 99 0.02 36.49 -20.60
C MET A 99 -1.49 36.74 -20.60
#